data_AF-A0A7S3P9H8-F1
#
_entry.id   AF-A0A7S3P9H8-F1
#
_cell.length_a   1.000
_cell.length_b   1.000
_cell.length_c   1.000
_cell.angle_alpha   90.00
_cell.angle_beta   90.00
_cell.angle_gamma   90.00
#
_symmetry.space_group_name_H-M   'P 1'
#
loop_
_entity.id
_entity.type
_entity.pdbx_description
1 polymer ?
#
loop_
_entity_poly.entity_id
_entity_poly.type
_entity_poly.pdbx_seq_one_letter_code
_entity_poly.pdbx_strand_id
1 'polypeptide(L)'
;WVHEELRTTGDMSFRFLSQYDAMSTVSNITPDMLKYPPEHYLSGTFKVFEDYDPALVQECAASLTVDNMLLMVAAKEYEGTATETDRWYGTRYSKATIDDAVWDMWRNPLQERKC
;
A
#
# COMPACT_ATOMS: atom_id res chain seq x y z
N TRP A 1 -20.84 6.38 -0.23
CA TRP A 1 -20.53 7.37 0.82
C TRP A 1 -19.02 7.41 1.11
N VAL A 2 -18.33 6.30 1.36
CA VAL A 2 -16.86 6.29 1.59
C VAL A 2 -16.08 6.94 0.45
N HIS A 3 -16.39 6.56 -0.80
CA HIS A 3 -15.75 7.18 -1.98
C HIS A 3 -15.95 8.71 -2.05
N GLU A 4 -17.16 9.18 -1.74
CA GLU A 4 -17.52 10.59 -1.72
C GLU A 4 -16.73 11.36 -0.63
N GLU A 5 -16.60 10.75 0.54
CA GLU A 5 -15.85 11.29 1.66
C GLU A 5 -14.36 11.41 1.33
N LEU A 6 -13.76 10.36 0.73
CA LEU A 6 -12.37 10.40 0.27
C LEU A 6 -12.15 11.48 -0.79
N ARG A 7 -13.07 11.62 -1.76
CA ARG A 7 -13.00 12.68 -2.77
C ARG A 7 -13.00 14.07 -2.14
N THR A 8 -13.96 14.32 -1.25
CA THR A 8 -14.08 15.58 -0.52
C THR A 8 -12.81 15.90 0.28
N THR A 9 -12.21 14.87 0.90
CA THR A 9 -10.99 15.01 1.71
C THR A 9 -9.77 15.33 0.84
N GLY A 10 -9.64 14.68 -0.32
CA GLY A 10 -8.60 14.98 -1.31
C GLY A 10 -8.70 16.40 -1.84
N ASP A 11 -9.91 16.84 -2.20
CA ASP A 11 -10.17 18.20 -2.67
C ASP A 11 -9.82 19.26 -1.63
N MET A 12 -10.20 19.04 -0.36
CA MET A 12 -9.81 19.93 0.74
C MET A 12 -8.29 19.98 0.93
N SER A 13 -7.61 18.84 0.87
CA SER A 13 -6.16 18.76 1.02
C SER A 13 -5.42 19.52 -0.09
N PHE A 14 -5.89 19.44 -1.33
CA PHE A 14 -5.33 20.21 -2.43
C PHE A 14 -5.63 21.71 -2.30
N ARG A 15 -6.87 22.07 -1.97
CA ARG A 15 -7.30 23.47 -1.85
C ARG A 15 -6.52 24.25 -0.81
N PHE A 16 -6.14 23.60 0.29
CA PHE A 16 -5.40 24.21 1.39
C PHE A 16 -3.93 23.76 1.45
N LEU A 17 -3.41 23.25 0.33
CA LEU A 17 -2.02 22.82 0.25
C LEU A 17 -1.07 24.00 0.45
N SER A 18 -0.18 23.87 1.43
CA SER A 18 0.88 24.86 1.68
C SER A 18 1.88 24.87 0.54
N GLN A 19 2.41 26.06 0.23
CA GLN A 19 3.45 26.21 -0.76
C GLN A 19 4.75 25.52 -0.31
N TYR A 20 5.33 24.71 -1.20
CA TYR A 20 6.67 24.17 -1.04
C TYR A 20 7.72 25.10 -1.66
N ASP A 21 8.99 24.88 -1.33
CA ASP A 21 10.06 25.53 -2.07
C ASP A 21 10.08 25.08 -3.55
N ALA A 22 10.74 25.88 -4.38
CA ALA A 22 10.74 25.67 -5.83
C ALA A 22 11.36 24.31 -6.24
N MET A 23 12.40 23.85 -5.54
CA MET A 23 13.09 22.59 -5.87
C MET A 23 12.19 21.39 -5.56
N SER A 24 11.58 21.38 -4.37
CA SER A 24 10.63 20.34 -3.97
C SER A 24 9.41 20.31 -4.89
N THR A 25 8.89 21.49 -5.25
CA THR A 25 7.72 21.61 -6.16
C THR A 25 7.97 20.92 -7.50
N VAL A 26 9.09 21.23 -8.16
CA VAL A 26 9.41 20.64 -9.47
C VAL A 26 9.68 19.13 -9.34
N SER A 27 10.40 18.72 -8.29
CA SER A 27 10.72 17.31 -8.05
C SER A 27 9.47 16.46 -7.80
N ASN A 28 8.46 17.02 -7.12
CA ASN A 28 7.19 16.34 -6.85
C ASN A 28 6.26 16.30 -8.06
N ILE A 29 6.20 17.37 -8.86
CA ILE A 29 5.30 17.45 -10.04
C ILE A 29 5.83 16.64 -11.22
N THR A 30 7.15 16.54 -11.41
CA THR A 30 7.73 15.88 -12.59
C THR A 30 7.27 14.42 -12.77
N PRO A 31 7.25 13.57 -11.71
CA PRO A 31 6.67 12.22 -11.81
C PRO A 31 5.18 12.22 -12.16
N ASP A 32 4.43 13.21 -11.69
CA ASP A 32 3.00 13.33 -11.94
C ASP A 32 2.72 13.69 -13.41
N MET A 33 3.64 14.39 -14.07
CA MET A 33 3.55 14.67 -15.51
C MET A 33 3.65 13.42 -16.39
N LEU A 34 4.22 12.33 -15.87
CA LEU A 34 4.28 11.04 -16.58
C LEU A 34 3.01 10.19 -16.38
N LYS A 35 2.23 10.49 -15.33
CA LYS A 35 1.07 9.70 -14.92
C LYS A 35 -0.25 10.34 -15.32
N TYR A 36 -0.32 11.67 -15.28
CA TYR A 36 -1.55 12.43 -15.46
C TYR A 36 -1.47 13.33 -16.69
N PRO A 37 -2.60 13.72 -17.29
CA PRO A 37 -2.61 14.71 -18.35
C PRO A 37 -2.29 16.12 -17.79
N PRO A 38 -1.93 17.09 -18.65
CA PRO A 38 -1.47 18.43 -18.23
C PRO A 38 -2.40 19.17 -17.27
N GLU A 39 -3.71 19.03 -17.43
CA GLU A 39 -4.74 19.59 -16.54
C GLU A 39 -4.68 19.06 -15.10
N HIS A 40 -3.95 17.97 -14.86
CA HIS A 40 -3.87 17.27 -13.58
C HIS A 40 -2.45 17.14 -13.04
N TYR A 41 -1.45 17.83 -13.62
CA TYR A 41 -0.08 17.80 -13.10
C TYR A 41 0.04 18.25 -11.64
N LEU A 42 -0.79 19.19 -11.19
CA LEU A 42 -0.75 19.71 -9.82
C LEU A 42 -1.73 19.00 -8.87
N SER A 43 -2.88 18.59 -9.39
CA SER A 43 -4.00 18.09 -8.60
C SER A 43 -4.16 16.57 -8.63
N GLY A 44 -3.56 15.89 -9.63
CA GLY A 44 -3.80 14.47 -9.91
C GLY A 44 -3.54 13.56 -8.70
N THR A 45 -2.48 13.81 -7.95
CA THR A 45 -2.12 13.04 -6.75
C THR A 45 -3.12 13.20 -5.59
N PHE A 46 -3.90 14.29 -5.56
CA PHE A 46 -4.92 14.54 -4.53
C PHE A 46 -6.32 14.14 -4.98
N LYS A 47 -6.52 13.89 -6.28
CA LYS A 47 -7.82 13.57 -6.84
C LYS A 47 -8.16 12.10 -6.62
N VAL A 48 -9.35 11.88 -6.09
CA VAL A 48 -10.08 10.63 -6.32
C VAL A 48 -10.89 10.86 -7.60
N PHE A 49 -10.53 10.19 -8.68
CA PHE A 49 -11.18 10.36 -9.99
C PHE A 49 -12.68 10.07 -9.92
N GLU A 50 -13.45 10.74 -10.78
CA GLU A 50 -14.90 10.91 -10.61
C GLU A 50 -15.70 9.59 -10.64
N ASP A 51 -15.24 8.59 -11.39
CA ASP A 51 -15.94 7.33 -11.58
C ASP A 51 -15.57 6.30 -10.52
N TYR A 52 -16.48 6.11 -9.56
CA TYR A 52 -16.43 4.96 -8.68
C TYR A 52 -16.83 3.69 -9.43
N ASP A 53 -15.86 2.82 -9.70
CA ASP A 53 -16.12 1.49 -10.23
C ASP A 53 -16.10 0.44 -9.11
N PRO A 54 -17.25 -0.07 -8.66
CA PRO A 54 -17.30 -1.11 -7.64
C PRO A 54 -16.65 -2.42 -8.12
N ALA A 55 -16.64 -2.71 -9.43
CA ALA A 55 -16.04 -3.94 -9.96
C ALA A 55 -14.52 -3.94 -9.79
N LEU A 56 -13.84 -2.82 -10.07
CA LEU A 56 -12.41 -2.68 -9.83
C LEU A 56 -12.06 -2.81 -8.35
N VAL A 57 -12.86 -2.22 -7.47
CA VAL A 57 -12.66 -2.36 -6.02
C VAL A 57 -12.79 -3.83 -5.59
N GLN A 58 -13.78 -4.55 -6.13
CA GLN A 58 -13.96 -5.97 -5.85
C GLN A 58 -12.82 -6.81 -6.42
N GLU A 59 -12.31 -6.49 -7.61
CA GLU A 59 -11.18 -7.18 -8.21
C GLU A 59 -9.90 -7.03 -7.37
N CYS A 60 -9.60 -5.80 -6.93
CA CYS A 60 -8.48 -5.56 -6.02
C CYS A 60 -8.68 -6.29 -4.69
N ALA A 61 -9.87 -6.20 -4.09
CA ALA A 61 -10.18 -6.87 -2.83
C ALA A 61 -10.09 -8.40 -2.95
N ALA A 62 -10.53 -8.97 -4.07
CA ALA A 62 -10.45 -10.40 -4.36
C ALA A 62 -9.01 -10.90 -4.53
N SER A 63 -8.06 -10.00 -4.83
CA SER A 63 -6.64 -10.33 -4.93
C SER A 63 -5.93 -10.33 -3.57
N LEU A 64 -6.54 -9.78 -2.53
CA LEU A 64 -6.01 -9.74 -1.16
C LEU A 64 -6.29 -11.05 -0.42
N THR A 65 -5.78 -12.16 -0.96
CA THR A 65 -5.91 -13.49 -0.36
C THR A 65 -4.65 -13.89 0.38
N VAL A 66 -4.83 -14.80 1.33
CA VAL A 66 -3.75 -15.44 2.08
C VAL A 66 -2.74 -16.11 1.13
N ASP A 67 -3.22 -16.75 0.06
CA ASP A 67 -2.36 -17.40 -0.95
C ASP A 67 -1.55 -16.42 -1.81
N ASN A 68 -1.93 -15.14 -1.86
CA ASN A 68 -1.27 -14.09 -2.65
C ASN A 68 -0.44 -13.12 -1.79
N MET A 69 -0.17 -13.46 -0.52
CA MET A 69 0.52 -12.57 0.41
C MET A 69 2.04 -12.82 0.50
N LEU A 70 2.79 -11.78 0.89
CA LEU A 70 4.18 -11.87 1.32
C LEU A 70 4.29 -11.38 2.78
N LEU A 71 4.62 -12.28 3.69
CA LEU A 71 4.83 -11.94 5.11
C LEU A 71 6.30 -11.62 5.36
N MET A 72 6.58 -10.41 5.86
CA MET A 72 7.91 -10.00 6.31
C MET A 72 7.86 -9.67 7.80
N VAL A 73 8.71 -10.31 8.59
CA VAL A 73 8.85 -10.08 10.02
C VAL A 73 10.22 -9.46 10.29
N ALA A 74 10.23 -8.27 10.88
CA ALA A 74 11.45 -7.56 11.26
C ALA A 74 11.48 -7.40 12.79
N ALA A 75 12.38 -8.13 13.44
CA ALA A 75 12.58 -8.08 14.88
C ALA A 75 14.04 -8.35 15.24
N LYS A 76 14.55 -7.76 16.32
CA LYS A 76 15.97 -7.91 16.72
C LYS A 76 16.28 -9.31 17.25
N GLU A 77 15.26 -10.01 17.72
CA GLU A 77 15.33 -11.35 18.27
C GLU A 77 15.80 -12.39 17.24
N TYR A 78 15.70 -12.08 15.95
CA TYR A 78 16.19 -12.91 14.84
C TYR A 78 17.64 -12.60 14.45
N GLU A 79 18.30 -11.67 15.16
CA GLU A 79 19.72 -11.39 14.95
C GLU A 79 20.56 -12.64 15.30
N GLY A 80 21.33 -13.11 14.33
CA GLY A 80 22.15 -14.32 14.48
C GLY A 80 21.49 -15.61 13.99
N THR A 81 20.16 -15.70 13.92
CA THR A 81 19.45 -16.86 13.34
C THR A 81 19.31 -16.78 11.82
N ALA A 82 19.54 -15.60 11.25
CA ALA A 82 19.40 -15.36 9.82
C ALA A 82 20.44 -16.12 8.99
N THR A 83 19.99 -16.90 8.01
CA THR A 83 20.82 -17.78 7.16
C THR A 83 21.28 -17.14 5.85
N GLU A 84 20.59 -16.10 5.38
CA GLU A 84 20.89 -15.40 4.12
C GLU A 84 21.33 -13.95 4.39
N THR A 85 22.08 -13.39 3.45
CA THR A 85 22.55 -12.00 3.51
C THR A 85 22.31 -11.34 2.15
N ASP A 86 21.63 -10.20 2.14
CA ASP A 86 21.46 -9.39 0.94
C ASP A 86 22.82 -8.93 0.39
N ARG A 87 22.99 -9.01 -0.94
CA ARG A 87 24.27 -8.74 -1.60
C ARG A 87 24.69 -7.27 -1.52
N TRP A 88 23.73 -6.34 -1.50
CA TRP A 88 24.00 -4.93 -1.69
C TRP A 88 24.12 -4.18 -0.35
N TYR A 89 23.22 -4.47 0.58
CA TYR A 89 23.15 -3.79 1.87
C TYR A 89 23.65 -4.63 3.04
N GLY A 90 23.93 -5.92 2.82
CA GLY A 90 24.38 -6.82 3.88
C GLY A 90 23.29 -7.16 4.90
N THR A 91 22.03 -6.84 4.61
CA THR A 91 20.90 -7.14 5.49
C THR A 91 20.76 -8.65 5.63
N ARG A 92 20.83 -9.14 6.87
CA ARG A 92 20.63 -10.56 7.17
C ARG A 92 19.14 -10.87 7.23
N TYR A 93 18.73 -11.95 6.56
CA TYR A 93 17.34 -12.39 6.53
C TYR A 93 17.24 -13.91 6.40
N SER A 94 16.03 -14.44 6.46
CA SER A 94 15.75 -15.87 6.20
C SER A 94 14.38 -16.02 5.58
N LYS A 95 14.25 -17.07 4.77
CA LYS A 95 12.96 -17.50 4.23
C LYS A 95 12.50 -18.69 5.04
N ALA A 96 11.26 -18.62 5.51
CA ALA A 96 10.61 -19.71 6.22
C ALA A 96 9.29 -20.05 5.52
N THR A 97 8.94 -21.32 5.52
CA THR A 97 7.60 -21.77 5.17
C THR A 97 6.71 -21.59 6.39
N ILE A 98 5.48 -21.15 6.15
CA ILE A 98 4.45 -21.05 7.19
C ILE A 98 3.82 -22.44 7.34
N ASP A 99 3.52 -22.84 8.57
CA ASP A 99 2.89 -24.11 8.90
C ASP A 99 1.45 -24.18 8.33
N ASP A 100 1.06 -25.35 7.84
CA ASP A 100 -0.25 -25.63 7.25
C ASP A 100 -1.40 -25.32 8.23
N ALA A 101 -1.18 -25.56 9.52
CA ALA A 101 -2.17 -25.21 10.55
C ALA A 101 -2.47 -23.70 10.60
N VAL A 102 -1.44 -22.86 10.40
CA VAL A 102 -1.58 -21.40 10.38
C VAL A 102 -2.22 -20.94 9.08
N TRP A 103 -1.88 -21.56 7.95
CA TRP A 103 -2.55 -21.32 6.67
C TRP A 103 -4.06 -21.57 6.76
N ASP A 104 -4.47 -22.70 7.33
CA ASP A 104 -5.88 -23.06 7.48
C ASP A 104 -6.62 -22.11 8.42
N MET A 105 -5.99 -21.69 9.51
CA MET A 105 -6.51 -20.68 10.43
C MET A 105 -6.78 -19.34 9.72
N TRP A 106 -5.83 -18.85 8.91
CA TRP A 106 -5.99 -17.58 8.20
C TRP A 106 -6.98 -17.64 7.03
N ARG A 107 -7.15 -18.80 6.39
CA ARG A 107 -8.22 -19.00 5.40
C ARG A 107 -9.61 -18.99 6.04
N ASN A 108 -9.73 -19.39 7.31
CA ASN A 108 -11.00 -19.47 8.03
C ASN A 108 -10.99 -18.72 9.37
N PRO A 109 -10.81 -17.38 9.37
CA PRO A 109 -10.58 -16.61 10.59
C PRO A 109 -11.79 -16.53 11.54
N LEU A 110 -12.99 -16.93 11.09
CA LEU A 110 -14.23 -16.85 11.87
C LEU A 110 -14.52 -18.11 12.71
N GLN A 111 -13.75 -19.19 12.58
CA GLN A 111 -14.00 -20.42 13.34
C GLN A 111 -13.59 -20.33 14.83
N GLU A 112 -12.72 -19.39 15.20
CA GLU A 112 -12.17 -19.30 16.57
C GLU A 112 -12.94 -18.36 17.52
N ARG A 113 -14.00 -17.67 17.07
CA ARG A 113 -14.81 -16.78 17.93
C ARG A 113 -15.96 -17.51 18.64
N LYS A 114 -15.73 -18.72 19.14
CA LYS A 114 -16.57 -19.32 20.20
C LYS A 114 -15.95 -18.98 21.56
N CYS A 115 -16.21 -17.77 22.03
CA CYS A 115 -16.18 -17.48 23.47
C CYS A 115 -17.51 -17.91 24.09
#